data_AF-A0A5P2C9X8-F1
#
_entry.id   AF-A0A5P2C9X8-F1
#
_cell.length_a   1.000
_cell.length_b   1.000
_cell.length_c   1.000
_cell.angle_alpha   90.00
_cell.angle_beta   90.00
_cell.angle_gamma   90.00
#
_symmetry.space_group_name_H-M   'P 1'
#
loop_
_entity.id
_entity.type
_entity.pdbx_description
1 polymer ?
#
loop_
_entity_poly.entity_id
_entity_poly.type
_entity_poly.pdbx_seq_one_letter_code
_entity_poly.pdbx_strand_id
1 'polypeptide(L)'
;MGTWETGPFDNDTAADFANALDEAEPEAREALIRGVLIRTIDATGYLAEAEEAVAAAALIAAQCPGGVPIDMSYGPETPMPMFPSDLRVLADEALARIVGHEDGPASNWVDPENWKQWRAILTRLRAVLAPPPPSIALFDVQP
;
A
#
# COMPACT_ATOMS: atom_id res chain seq x y z
N MET A 1 6.36 8.38 -16.76
CA MET A 1 6.34 7.19 -15.91
C MET A 1 6.03 6.02 -16.81
N GLY A 2 6.99 5.11 -16.95
CA GLY A 2 6.82 3.80 -17.57
C GLY A 2 6.19 2.82 -16.58
N THR A 3 5.50 1.84 -17.14
CA THR A 3 4.76 0.80 -16.41
C THR A 3 4.91 -0.48 -17.21
N TRP A 4 4.97 -1.63 -16.54
CA TRP A 4 5.25 -2.91 -17.22
C TRP A 4 4.30 -4.03 -16.80
N GLU A 5 3.78 -3.98 -15.57
CA GLU A 5 2.76 -4.91 -15.06
C GLU A 5 1.78 -4.16 -14.11
N THR A 6 1.03 -4.89 -13.28
CA THR A 6 -0.03 -4.33 -12.42
C THR A 6 0.29 -4.42 -10.93
N GLY A 7 1.45 -4.98 -10.57
CA GLY A 7 1.89 -5.13 -9.20
C GLY A 7 2.33 -3.79 -8.58
N PRO A 8 2.44 -3.74 -7.24
CA PRO A 8 2.70 -2.50 -6.50
C PRO A 8 3.99 -1.77 -6.87
N PHE A 9 4.99 -2.49 -7.38
CA PHE A 9 6.27 -1.95 -7.81
C PHE A 9 6.43 -1.86 -9.33
N ASP A 10 5.39 -2.18 -10.10
CA ASP A 10 5.50 -2.32 -11.56
C ASP A 10 5.33 -1.00 -12.34
N ASN A 11 5.93 0.06 -11.79
CA ASN A 11 5.97 1.40 -12.38
C ASN A 11 7.19 2.19 -11.88
N ASP A 12 7.66 3.15 -12.69
CA ASP A 12 8.86 3.93 -12.35
C ASP A 12 8.74 4.63 -11.00
N THR A 13 7.58 5.21 -10.66
CA THR A 13 7.41 5.97 -9.41
C THR A 13 7.55 5.08 -8.17
N ALA A 14 7.00 3.87 -8.19
CA ALA A 14 7.17 2.91 -7.10
C ALA A 14 8.60 2.36 -7.02
N ALA A 15 9.28 2.18 -8.16
CA ALA A 15 10.68 1.76 -8.20
C ALA A 15 11.62 2.88 -7.69
N ASP A 16 11.36 4.14 -8.04
CA ASP A 16 12.08 5.30 -7.52
C ASP A 16 11.88 5.43 -6.00
N PHE A 17 10.67 5.18 -5.51
CA PHE A 17 10.40 5.13 -4.08
C PHE A 17 11.12 3.98 -3.38
N ALA A 18 11.20 2.80 -4.01
CA ALA A 18 11.99 1.68 -3.49
C ALA A 18 13.48 2.05 -3.35
N ASN A 19 14.06 2.67 -4.38
CA ASN A 19 15.43 3.17 -4.34
C ASN A 19 15.62 4.19 -3.19
N ALA A 20 14.68 5.12 -3.02
CA ALA A 20 14.73 6.10 -1.93
C ALA A 20 14.67 5.45 -0.54
N LEU A 21 13.94 4.34 -0.38
CA LEU A 21 13.93 3.56 0.86
C LEU A 21 15.27 2.85 1.10
N ASP A 22 15.90 2.33 0.06
CA ASP A 22 17.20 1.68 0.16
C ASP A 22 18.32 2.66 0.50
N GLU A 23 18.31 3.86 -0.09
CA GLU A 23 19.25 4.95 0.20
C GLU A 23 19.04 5.58 1.59
N ALA A 24 17.85 5.44 2.16
CA ALA A 24 17.54 5.98 3.47
C ALA A 24 18.11 5.11 4.61
N GLU A 25 18.56 5.79 5.67
CA GLU A 25 18.92 5.16 6.93
C GLU A 25 17.74 4.34 7.48
N PRO A 26 17.98 3.18 8.13
CA PRO A 26 16.91 2.29 8.59
C PRO A 26 15.82 2.98 9.43
N GLU A 27 16.21 3.92 10.27
CA GLU A 27 15.31 4.68 11.14
C GLU A 27 14.45 5.71 10.38
N ALA A 28 14.87 6.12 9.18
CA ALA A 28 14.16 7.09 8.35
C ALA A 28 13.09 6.44 7.44
N ARG A 29 13.21 5.14 7.16
CA ARG A 29 12.32 4.40 6.23
C ARG A 29 10.86 4.40 6.67
N GLU A 30 10.60 4.27 7.97
CA GLU A 30 9.24 4.38 8.50
C GLU A 30 8.65 5.77 8.23
N ALA A 31 9.43 6.82 8.45
CA ALA A 31 8.98 8.20 8.24
C ALA A 31 8.68 8.48 6.77
N LEU A 32 9.47 7.92 5.84
CA LEU A 32 9.20 8.02 4.40
C LEU A 32 7.86 7.35 4.04
N ILE A 33 7.66 6.10 4.47
CA ILE A 33 6.40 5.37 4.26
C ILE A 33 5.21 6.11 4.84
N ARG A 34 5.31 6.55 6.10
CA ARG A 34 4.26 7.32 6.75
C ARG A 34 3.95 8.62 5.99
N GLY A 35 5.00 9.32 5.55
CA GLY A 35 4.88 10.56 4.80
C GLY A 35 4.07 10.39 3.52
N VAL A 36 4.37 9.37 2.72
CA VAL A 36 3.64 9.06 1.48
C VAL A 36 2.16 8.77 1.75
N LEU A 37 1.87 7.95 2.76
CA LEU A 37 0.49 7.60 3.12
C LEU A 37 -0.31 8.84 3.53
N ILE A 38 0.24 9.68 4.41
CA ILE A 38 -0.42 10.91 4.87
C ILE A 38 -0.63 11.88 3.71
N ARG A 39 0.38 12.11 2.85
CA ARG A 39 0.23 12.97 1.67
C ARG A 39 -0.91 12.50 0.77
N THR A 40 -1.07 11.18 0.59
CA THR A 40 -2.14 10.60 -0.22
C THR A 40 -3.52 10.80 0.41
N ILE A 41 -3.63 10.64 1.74
CA ILE A 41 -4.88 10.86 2.48
C ILE A 41 -5.30 12.34 2.41
N ASP A 42 -4.36 13.25 2.66
CA ASP A 42 -4.60 14.69 2.76
C ASP A 42 -4.72 15.39 1.40
N ALA A 43 -4.44 14.69 0.29
CA ALA A 43 -4.47 15.27 -1.05
C ALA A 43 -5.87 15.77 -1.45
N THR A 44 -6.01 17.10 -1.53
CA THR A 44 -7.20 17.79 -2.05
C THR A 44 -7.04 18.06 -3.55
N GLY A 45 -7.07 17.01 -4.37
CA GLY A 45 -6.91 17.13 -5.82
C GLY A 45 -6.27 15.89 -6.43
N TYR A 46 -5.51 16.08 -7.51
CA TYR A 46 -4.80 15.02 -8.22
C TYR A 46 -3.84 14.25 -7.30
N LEU A 47 -3.90 12.92 -7.35
CA LEU A 47 -3.01 12.04 -6.60
C LEU A 47 -1.73 11.80 -7.40
N ALA A 48 -0.75 12.68 -7.23
CA ALA A 48 0.50 12.63 -8.00
C ALA A 48 1.43 11.46 -7.66
N GLU A 49 1.27 10.84 -6.49
CA GLU A 49 2.17 9.83 -5.92
C GLU A 49 1.40 8.62 -5.37
N ALA A 50 0.26 8.29 -5.98
CA ALA A 50 -0.55 7.16 -5.52
C ALA A 50 0.18 5.82 -5.65
N GLU A 51 1.05 5.70 -6.65
CA GLU A 51 1.91 4.56 -6.89
C GLU A 51 2.82 4.29 -5.68
N GLU A 52 3.44 5.34 -5.13
CA GLU A 52 4.24 5.24 -3.90
C GLU A 52 3.39 4.75 -2.72
N ALA A 53 2.15 5.22 -2.62
CA ALA A 53 1.25 4.82 -1.54
C ALA A 53 0.80 3.36 -1.67
N VAL A 54 0.59 2.85 -2.90
CA VAL A 54 0.32 1.43 -3.14
C VAL A 54 1.54 0.58 -2.80
N ALA A 55 2.74 1.01 -3.19
CA ALA A 55 3.99 0.36 -2.83
C ALA A 55 4.23 0.33 -1.31
N ALA A 56 4.02 1.45 -0.63
CA ALA A 56 4.08 1.56 0.83
C ALA A 56 3.09 0.61 1.52
N ALA A 57 1.83 0.58 1.05
CA ALA A 57 0.81 -0.31 1.57
C ALA A 57 1.16 -1.79 1.36
N ALA A 58 1.78 -2.13 0.23
CA ALA A 58 2.29 -3.46 -0.07
C ALA A 58 3.38 -3.92 0.92
N LEU A 59 4.35 -3.05 1.24
CA LEU A 59 5.39 -3.33 2.23
C LEU A 59 4.82 -3.59 3.63
N ILE A 60 3.83 -2.79 4.04
CA ILE A 60 3.15 -2.96 5.34
C ILE A 60 2.33 -4.27 5.34
N ALA A 61 1.61 -4.56 4.27
CA ALA A 61 0.82 -5.78 4.13
C ALA A 61 1.70 -7.05 4.16
N ALA A 62 2.91 -6.99 3.60
CA ALA A 62 3.87 -8.10 3.64
C ALA A 62 4.31 -8.49 5.08
N GLN A 63 4.28 -7.54 6.02
CA GLN A 63 4.58 -7.80 7.44
C GLN A 63 3.33 -8.22 8.25
N CYS A 64 2.15 -8.26 7.64
CA CYS A 64 0.91 -8.63 8.32
C CYS A 64 0.70 -10.16 8.31
N PRO A 65 0.09 -10.73 9.37
CA PRO A 65 -0.38 -12.12 9.34
C PRO A 65 -1.37 -12.32 8.17
N GLY A 66 -1.11 -13.30 7.30
CA GLY A 66 -1.92 -13.51 6.09
C GLY A 66 -1.55 -12.64 4.89
N GLY A 67 -0.52 -11.79 5.04
CA GLY A 67 0.16 -11.13 3.93
C GLY A 67 0.67 -12.17 2.94
N VAL A 68 0.41 -11.93 1.66
CA VAL A 68 0.88 -12.81 0.58
C VAL A 68 2.20 -12.21 0.09
N PRO A 69 3.21 -13.04 -0.25
CA PRO A 69 4.40 -12.53 -0.91
C PRO A 69 4.00 -11.74 -2.14
N ILE A 70 4.32 -10.46 -2.12
CA ILE A 70 4.16 -9.59 -3.28
C ILE A 70 5.41 -9.76 -4.12
N ASP A 71 5.28 -9.63 -5.43
CA ASP A 71 6.48 -9.53 -6.26
C ASP A 71 7.25 -8.26 -5.88
N MET A 72 8.47 -8.46 -5.42
CA MET A 72 9.39 -7.43 -4.94
C MET A 72 10.55 -7.25 -5.92
N SER A 73 10.46 -7.76 -7.16
CA SER A 73 11.53 -7.64 -8.17
C SER A 73 11.98 -6.20 -8.41
N TYR A 74 11.09 -5.23 -8.24
CA TYR A 74 11.40 -3.79 -8.32
C TYR A 74 11.09 -3.06 -7.00
N GLY A 75 10.94 -3.82 -5.90
CA GLY A 75 10.81 -3.29 -4.56
C GLY A 75 12.19 -3.05 -3.92
N PRO A 76 12.21 -2.53 -2.68
CA PRO A 76 13.46 -2.24 -1.99
C PRO A 76 14.29 -3.52 -1.79
N GLU A 77 15.58 -3.44 -2.08
CA GLU A 77 16.53 -4.54 -1.96
C GLU A 77 16.91 -4.82 -0.51
N THR A 78 16.86 -3.77 0.33
CA THR A 78 17.23 -3.88 1.74
C THR A 78 16.00 -4.18 2.61
N PRO A 79 16.17 -4.96 3.71
CA PRO A 79 15.05 -5.30 4.57
C PRO A 79 14.38 -4.06 5.19
N MET A 80 13.05 -4.03 5.15
CA MET A 80 12.28 -2.98 5.83
C MET A 80 12.30 -3.17 7.35
N PRO A 81 12.30 -2.08 8.14
CA PRO A 81 12.14 -2.18 9.58
C PRO A 81 10.76 -2.74 9.94
N MET A 82 10.62 -3.19 11.19
CA MET A 82 9.30 -3.56 11.73
C MET A 82 8.41 -2.32 11.77
N PHE A 83 7.28 -2.38 11.05
CA PHE A 83 6.34 -1.27 10.99
C PHE A 83 5.40 -1.24 12.21
N PRO A 84 5.13 -0.07 12.78
CA PRO A 84 4.15 0.05 13.85
C PRO A 84 2.73 -0.19 13.29
N SER A 85 1.84 -0.71 14.15
CA SER A 85 0.52 -1.20 13.72
C SER A 85 -0.42 -0.11 13.23
N ASP A 86 -0.20 1.15 13.61
CA ASP A 86 -0.97 2.30 13.14
C ASP A 86 -0.76 2.58 11.65
N LEU A 87 0.40 2.22 11.08
CA LEU A 87 0.62 2.31 9.64
C LEU A 87 -0.34 1.44 8.84
N ARG A 88 -0.88 0.36 9.41
CA ARG A 88 -1.90 -0.46 8.72
C ARG A 88 -3.18 0.32 8.45
N VAL A 89 -3.58 1.16 9.42
CA VAL A 89 -4.77 2.00 9.31
C VAL A 89 -4.55 3.08 8.26
N LEU A 90 -3.38 3.75 8.30
CA LEU A 90 -3.02 4.75 7.30
C LEU A 90 -2.93 4.15 5.89
N ALA A 91 -2.38 2.94 5.77
CA ALA A 91 -2.30 2.24 4.49
C ALA A 91 -3.68 1.87 3.94
N ASP A 92 -4.60 1.35 4.77
CA ASP A 92 -5.97 1.06 4.33
C ASP A 92 -6.70 2.34 3.89
N GLU A 93 -6.53 3.44 4.63
CA GLU A 93 -7.15 4.73 4.33
C GLU A 93 -6.62 5.34 3.03
N ALA A 94 -5.30 5.32 2.82
CA ALA A 94 -4.68 5.77 1.57
C ALA A 94 -5.18 4.94 0.37
N LEU A 95 -5.25 3.62 0.51
CA LEU A 95 -5.79 2.76 -0.54
C LEU A 95 -7.29 3.01 -0.79
N ALA A 96 -8.07 3.28 0.25
CA ALA A 96 -9.48 3.65 0.12
C ALA A 96 -9.64 4.95 -0.68
N ARG A 97 -8.80 5.95 -0.39
CA ARG A 97 -8.78 7.24 -1.08
C ARG A 97 -8.42 7.08 -2.55
N ILE A 98 -7.45 6.22 -2.87
CA ILE A 98 -7.05 5.88 -4.24
C ILE A 98 -8.20 5.21 -5.00
N VAL A 99 -8.87 4.22 -4.40
CA VAL A 99 -9.99 3.51 -5.04
C VAL A 99 -11.20 4.41 -5.26
N GLY A 100 -11.42 5.37 -4.37
CA GLY A 100 -12.55 6.31 -4.43
C GLY A 100 -12.32 7.53 -5.33
N HIS A 101 -11.12 7.73 -5.86
CA HIS A 101 -10.84 8.88 -6.73
C HIS A 101 -11.42 8.65 -8.14
N GLU A 102 -12.39 9.48 -8.56
CA GLU A 102 -13.12 9.31 -9.83
C GLU A 102 -12.20 9.39 -11.06
N ASP A 103 -11.19 10.27 -11.04
CA ASP A 103 -10.21 10.37 -12.13
C ASP A 103 -9.10 9.30 -12.08
N GLY A 104 -9.01 8.56 -10.97
CA GLY A 104 -8.07 7.47 -10.70
C GLY A 104 -6.57 7.81 -10.84
N PRO A 105 -5.68 7.40 -9.91
CA PRO A 105 -4.25 7.39 -10.23
C PRO A 105 -3.91 6.44 -11.39
N ALA A 106 -4.80 5.47 -11.63
CA ALA A 106 -4.70 4.50 -12.70
C ALA A 106 -4.75 5.09 -14.12
N SER A 107 -5.21 6.34 -14.33
CA SER A 107 -5.38 6.88 -15.68
C SER A 107 -4.06 6.98 -16.47
N ASN A 108 -2.91 7.00 -15.77
CA ASN A 108 -1.58 6.99 -16.40
C ASN A 108 -0.70 5.79 -15.99
N TRP A 109 -1.11 4.99 -14.99
CA TRP A 109 -0.37 3.82 -14.52
C TRP A 109 -0.83 2.52 -15.20
N VAL A 110 -2.13 2.26 -15.21
CA VAL A 110 -2.68 0.96 -15.62
C VAL A 110 -3.61 1.14 -16.80
N ASP A 111 -3.31 0.42 -17.89
CA ASP A 111 -4.18 0.39 -19.05
C ASP A 111 -5.63 0.05 -18.65
N PRO A 112 -6.65 0.67 -19.28
CA PRO A 112 -8.04 0.42 -18.94
C PRO A 112 -8.45 -1.06 -18.96
N GLU A 113 -7.81 -1.85 -19.81
CA GLU A 113 -8.03 -3.31 -19.92
C GLU A 113 -7.59 -4.07 -18.65
N ASN A 114 -6.60 -3.53 -17.93
CA ASN A 114 -6.01 -4.12 -16.72
C ASN A 114 -6.58 -3.55 -15.41
N TRP A 115 -7.49 -2.56 -15.46
CA TRP A 115 -8.08 -1.95 -14.27
C TRP A 115 -8.75 -2.94 -13.32
N LYS A 116 -9.40 -3.99 -13.85
CA LYS A 116 -10.04 -5.00 -13.01
C LYS A 116 -9.02 -5.77 -12.17
N GLN A 117 -7.88 -6.11 -12.76
CA GLN A 117 -6.79 -6.82 -12.08
C GLN A 117 -6.16 -5.92 -11.01
N TRP A 118 -5.85 -4.67 -11.37
CA TRP A 118 -5.28 -3.71 -10.44
C TRP A 118 -6.20 -3.44 -9.23
N ARG A 119 -7.51 -3.27 -9.46
CA ARG A 119 -8.49 -3.12 -8.36
C ARG A 119 -8.57 -4.37 -7.47
N ALA A 120 -8.38 -5.56 -8.03
CA ALA A 120 -8.33 -6.79 -7.24
C ALA A 120 -7.07 -6.83 -6.35
N ILE A 121 -5.92 -6.36 -6.83
CA ILE A 121 -4.69 -6.21 -6.05
C ILE A 121 -4.92 -5.25 -4.87
N LEU A 122 -5.48 -4.07 -5.13
CA LEU A 122 -5.79 -3.11 -4.07
C LEU A 122 -6.76 -3.67 -3.03
N THR A 123 -7.79 -4.39 -3.48
CA THR A 123 -8.77 -5.02 -2.59
C THR A 123 -8.11 -6.07 -1.69
N ARG A 124 -7.17 -6.86 -2.23
CA ARG A 124 -6.40 -7.84 -1.47
C ARG A 124 -5.49 -7.20 -0.44
N LEU A 125 -4.79 -6.12 -0.80
CA LEU A 125 -3.97 -5.36 0.14
C LEU A 125 -4.81 -4.83 1.30
N ARG A 126 -5.95 -4.19 1.00
CA ARG A 126 -6.88 -3.69 2.02
C ARG A 126 -7.40 -4.78 2.95
N ALA A 127 -7.71 -5.96 2.43
CA ALA A 127 -8.15 -7.10 3.26
C ALA A 127 -7.09 -7.59 4.26
N VAL A 128 -5.80 -7.48 3.91
CA VAL A 128 -4.67 -7.84 4.80
C VAL A 128 -4.39 -6.74 5.83
N LEU A 129 -4.54 -5.47 5.41
CA LEU A 129 -4.30 -4.29 6.24
C LEU A 129 -5.41 -4.05 7.25
N ALA A 130 -6.65 -4.43 6.91
CA ALA A 130 -7.79 -4.32 7.80
C ALA A 130 -7.48 -5.05 9.13
N PRO A 131 -7.71 -4.40 10.28
CA PRO A 131 -7.57 -5.07 11.56
C PRO A 131 -8.49 -6.31 11.55
N PRO A 132 -8.03 -7.46 12.08
CA PRO A 132 -8.91 -8.62 12.21
C PRO A 132 -10.16 -8.17 12.97
N PRO A 133 -11.37 -8.61 12.55
CA PRO A 133 -12.58 -8.24 13.26
C PRO A 133 -12.38 -8.55 14.75
N PRO A 134 -12.83 -7.67 15.66
CA PRO A 134 -12.71 -7.94 17.08
C PRO A 134 -13.31 -9.33 17.32
N SER A 135 -12.50 -10.25 17.82
CA SER A 135 -12.97 -11.57 18.22
C SER A 135 -14.07 -11.32 19.24
N ILE A 136 -15.32 -11.44 18.80
CA ILE A 136 -16.46 -11.43 19.70
C ILE A 136 -16.25 -12.69 20.54
N ALA A 137 -15.68 -12.50 21.73
CA ALA A 137 -15.77 -13.49 22.78
C ALA A 137 -17.27 -13.67 23.00
N LEU A 138 -17.81 -14.75 22.42
CA LEU A 138 -19.13 -15.24 22.76
C LEU A 138 -19.05 -15.57 24.24
N PHE A 139 -19.46 -14.63 25.08
CA PHE A 139 -19.68 -14.88 26.48
C PHE A 139 -20.80 -15.93 26.54
N ASP A 140 -20.44 -17.17 26.86
CA ASP A 140 -21.39 -18.20 27.27
C ASP A 140 -22.14 -17.69 28.50
N VAL A 141 -23.30 -17.09 28.26
CA VAL A 141 -24.28 -16.81 29.30
C VAL A 141 -25.06 -18.10 29.50
N GLN A 142 -24.61 -18.93 30.45
CA GLN A 142 -25.43 -20.02 30.98
C GLN A 142 -26.34 -19.47 32.10
N PRO A 143 -27.68 -19.62 32.00
CA PRO A 143 -28.53 -19.68 33.18
C PRO A 143 -28.51 -21.06 33.85
#